data_AF-A7MRN9-F1
#
_entry.id   AF-A7MRN9-F1
#
_cell.length_a   1.000
_cell.length_b   1.000
_cell.length_c   1.000
_cell.angle_alpha   90.00
_cell.angle_beta   90.00
_cell.angle_gamma   90.00
#
_symmetry.space_group_name_H-M   'P 1'
#
loop_
_entity.id
_entity.type
_entity.pdbx_description
1 polymer ?
#
loop_
_entity_poly.entity_id
_entity_poly.type
_entity_poly.pdbx_seq_one_letter_code
_entity_poly.pdbx_strand_id
1 'polypeptide(L)'
;MQLHGVASRYKHQNTAGKQTGEIMLEKLRTRDGKKFLTALVIVFITVLTVVSRVTFEGVEEQYNMPMEHWSASMFIMQGAWVLIYSVPFSFIISLPFAFYFLGPKDDRG
;
A
#
# COMPACT_ATOMS: atom_id res chain seq x y z
N MET A 1 29.62 -9.50 -37.06
CA MET A 1 29.19 -8.08 -36.89
C MET A 1 27.85 -7.88 -36.16
N GLN A 2 26.98 -8.89 -35.99
CA GLN A 2 25.66 -8.74 -35.34
C GLN A 2 25.68 -8.61 -33.79
N LEU A 3 26.73 -9.08 -33.10
CA LEU A 3 26.78 -9.12 -31.64
C LEU A 3 26.97 -7.73 -30.98
N HIS A 4 27.69 -6.81 -31.64
CA HIS A 4 27.98 -5.48 -31.09
C HIS A 4 26.71 -4.60 -31.02
N GLY A 5 25.78 -4.78 -31.96
CA GLY A 5 24.48 -4.09 -31.98
C GLY A 5 23.48 -4.61 -30.94
N VAL A 6 23.61 -5.88 -30.51
CA VAL A 6 22.76 -6.46 -29.46
C VAL A 6 23.24 -5.98 -28.09
N ALA A 7 24.54 -6.02 -27.82
CA ALA A 7 25.11 -5.54 -26.55
C ALA A 7 24.84 -4.05 -26.30
N SER A 8 24.92 -3.22 -27.35
CA SER A 8 24.58 -1.79 -27.26
C SER A 8 23.11 -1.57 -26.89
N ARG A 9 22.18 -2.34 -27.47
CA ARG A 9 20.75 -2.28 -27.14
C ARG A 9 20.45 -2.74 -25.71
N TYR A 10 21.09 -3.80 -25.23
CA TYR A 10 20.95 -4.23 -23.83
C TYR A 10 21.41 -3.16 -22.84
N LYS A 11 22.54 -2.49 -23.11
CA LYS A 11 23.04 -1.43 -22.23
C LYS A 11 22.08 -0.24 -22.19
N HIS A 12 21.56 0.19 -23.33
CA HIS A 12 20.62 1.32 -23.41
C HIS A 12 19.28 1.02 -22.73
N GLN A 13 18.77 -0.21 -22.87
CA GLN A 13 17.51 -0.63 -22.25
C GLN A 13 17.65 -0.79 -20.73
N ASN A 14 18.80 -1.28 -20.24
CA ASN A 14 19.07 -1.38 -18.81
C ASN A 14 19.30 0.01 -18.19
N THR A 15 19.97 0.93 -18.88
CA THR A 15 20.11 2.31 -18.42
C THR A 15 18.76 3.03 -18.39
N ALA A 16 17.92 2.86 -19.41
CA ALA A 16 16.57 3.44 -19.42
C ALA A 16 15.65 2.85 -18.34
N GLY A 17 15.70 1.53 -18.11
CA GLY A 17 14.94 0.86 -17.07
C GLY A 17 15.38 1.29 -15.66
N LYS A 18 16.69 1.39 -15.43
CA LYS A 18 17.25 1.90 -14.17
C LYS A 18 16.88 3.36 -13.92
N GLN A 19 16.98 4.19 -14.95
CA GLN A 19 16.62 5.60 -14.88
C GLN A 19 15.11 5.78 -14.63
N THR A 20 14.24 4.96 -15.24
CA THR A 20 12.79 5.00 -15.00
C THR A 20 12.44 4.59 -13.57
N GLY A 21 13.10 3.57 -13.03
CA GLY A 21 12.94 3.17 -11.63
C GLY A 21 13.37 4.27 -10.66
N GLU A 22 14.50 4.93 -10.93
CA GLU A 22 14.97 6.06 -10.11
C GLU A 22 14.04 7.27 -10.21
N ILE A 23 13.51 7.60 -11.40
CA ILE A 23 12.54 8.69 -11.59
C ILE A 23 11.22 8.39 -10.85
N MET A 24 10.74 7.13 -10.85
CA MET A 24 9.54 6.75 -10.09
C MET A 24 9.75 6.89 -8.57
N LEU A 25 10.89 6.42 -8.05
CA LEU A 25 11.21 6.58 -6.63
C LEU A 25 11.40 8.04 -6.24
N GLU A 26 11.95 8.86 -7.13
CA GLU A 26 12.11 10.29 -6.92
C GLU A 26 10.77 11.04 -6.94
N LYS A 27 9.82 10.62 -7.79
CA LYS A 27 8.43 11.11 -7.77
C LYS A 27 7.73 10.78 -6.45
N LEU A 28 7.94 9.59 -5.88
CA LEU A 28 7.47 9.25 -4.51
C LEU A 28 8.16 10.09 -3.42
N ARG A 29 9.39 10.56 -3.67
CA ARG A 29 10.18 11.46 -2.79
C ARG A 29 9.90 12.95 -3.05
N THR A 30 8.86 13.33 -3.77
CA THR A 30 8.44 14.74 -3.86
C THR A 30 7.60 15.14 -2.64
N ARG A 31 7.48 16.46 -2.37
CA ARG A 31 6.65 17.00 -1.27
C ARG A 31 5.21 16.51 -1.31
N ASP A 32 4.66 16.28 -2.49
CA ASP A 32 3.30 15.79 -2.68
C ASP A 32 3.18 14.28 -2.41
N GLY A 33 4.21 13.49 -2.75
CA GLY A 33 4.29 12.08 -2.38
C GLY A 33 4.28 11.85 -0.86
N LYS A 34 4.91 12.75 -0.09
CA LYS A 34 4.83 12.71 1.39
C LYS A 34 3.42 12.98 1.92
N LYS A 35 2.69 13.94 1.36
CA LYS A 35 1.29 14.23 1.75
C LYS A 35 0.37 13.05 1.45
N PHE A 36 0.57 12.42 0.30
CA PHE A 36 -0.12 11.19 -0.07
C PHE A 36 0.20 10.04 0.90
N LEU A 37 1.48 9.84 1.25
CA LEU A 37 1.87 8.80 2.20
C LEU A 37 1.26 9.04 3.58
N THR A 38 1.21 10.28 4.06
CA THR A 38 0.53 10.62 5.32
C THR A 38 -0.97 10.32 5.23
N ALA A 39 -1.64 10.69 4.14
CA ALA A 39 -3.06 10.38 3.93
C ALA A 39 -3.30 8.86 3.88
N LEU A 40 -2.44 8.10 3.19
CA LEU A 40 -2.49 6.65 3.13
C LEU A 40 -2.35 6.02 4.51
N VAL A 41 -1.42 6.50 5.35
CA VAL A 41 -1.26 6.02 6.73
C VAL A 41 -2.49 6.30 7.58
N ILE A 42 -3.10 7.48 7.47
CA ILE A 42 -4.33 7.82 8.21
C ILE A 42 -5.50 6.91 7.78
N VAL A 43 -5.67 6.73 6.47
CA VAL A 43 -6.68 5.80 5.92
C VAL A 43 -6.42 4.38 6.42
N PHE A 44 -5.18 3.93 6.38
CA PHE A 44 -4.79 2.60 6.84
C PHE A 44 -5.14 2.37 8.32
N ILE A 45 -4.81 3.32 9.20
CA ILE A 45 -5.14 3.23 10.63
C ILE A 45 -6.67 3.20 10.84
N THR A 46 -7.40 4.01 10.08
CA THR A 46 -8.87 4.08 10.16
C THR A 46 -9.50 2.75 9.76
N VAL A 47 -9.10 2.20 8.60
CA VAL A 47 -9.57 0.88 8.13
C VAL A 47 -9.18 -0.22 9.11
N LEU A 48 -7.93 -0.22 9.57
CA LEU A 48 -7.45 -1.23 10.53
C LEU A 48 -8.26 -1.19 11.83
N THR A 49 -8.61 -0.01 12.33
CA THR A 49 -9.43 0.14 13.55
C THR A 49 -10.84 -0.40 13.33
N VAL A 50 -11.50 -0.02 12.24
CA VAL A 50 -12.88 -0.46 11.95
C VAL A 50 -12.93 -1.97 11.74
N VAL A 51 -12.04 -2.51 10.92
CA VAL A 51 -11.99 -3.95 10.62
C VAL A 51 -11.65 -4.76 11.87
N SER A 52 -10.71 -4.30 12.70
CA SER A 52 -10.40 -4.96 13.98
C SER A 52 -11.66 -5.10 14.85
N ARG A 53 -12.39 -4.00 15.07
CA ARG A 53 -13.60 -4.03 15.93
C ARG A 53 -14.62 -5.03 15.43
N VAL A 54 -14.93 -5.00 14.13
CA VAL A 54 -15.90 -5.93 13.52
C VAL A 54 -15.43 -7.38 13.61
N THR A 55 -14.13 -7.66 13.40
CA THR A 55 -13.60 -9.02 13.51
C THR A 55 -13.64 -9.53 14.95
N PHE A 56 -13.26 -8.70 15.93
CA PHE A 56 -13.29 -9.09 17.34
C PHE A 56 -14.72 -9.34 17.83
N GLU A 57 -15.66 -8.43 17.54
CA GLU A 57 -17.08 -8.59 17.87
C GLU A 57 -17.68 -9.82 17.17
N GLY A 58 -17.38 -10.03 15.89
CA GLY A 58 -17.89 -11.17 15.13
C GLY A 58 -17.35 -12.52 15.62
N VAL A 59 -16.13 -12.58 16.14
CA VAL A 59 -15.53 -13.81 16.68
C VAL A 59 -16.10 -14.11 18.08
N GLU A 60 -16.39 -13.08 18.89
CA GLU A 60 -17.08 -13.27 20.17
C GLU A 60 -18.49 -13.83 19.97
N GLU A 61 -19.23 -13.30 19.00
CA GLU A 61 -20.57 -13.80 18.65
C GLU A 61 -20.50 -15.23 18.08
N GLN A 62 -19.54 -15.52 17.20
CA GLN A 62 -19.40 -16.84 16.57
C GLN A 62 -19.02 -17.94 17.55
N TYR A 63 -18.12 -17.66 18.49
CA TYR A 63 -17.66 -18.65 19.46
C TYR A 63 -18.44 -18.62 20.78
N ASN A 64 -19.30 -17.62 20.99
CA ASN A 64 -20.03 -17.37 22.24
C ASN A 64 -19.12 -17.44 23.48
N MET A 65 -17.86 -17.03 23.31
CA MET A 65 -16.81 -17.03 24.32
C MET A 65 -16.21 -15.62 24.42
N PRO A 66 -16.17 -15.01 25.61
CA PRO A 66 -15.57 -13.69 25.80
C PRO A 66 -14.09 -13.70 25.41
N MET A 67 -13.57 -12.56 24.94
CA MET A 67 -12.15 -12.38 24.62
C MET A 67 -11.19 -12.82 25.73
N GLU A 68 -11.61 -12.81 27.00
CA GLU A 68 -10.83 -13.25 28.18
C GLU A 68 -10.47 -14.75 28.15
N HIS A 69 -11.26 -15.57 27.45
CA HIS A 69 -11.01 -17.01 27.32
C HIS A 69 -10.29 -17.39 26.03
N TRP A 70 -9.98 -16.41 25.17
CA TRP A 70 -9.37 -16.70 23.90
C TRP A 70 -7.90 -17.07 24.07
N SER A 71 -7.49 -18.12 23.35
CA SER A 71 -6.07 -18.45 23.25
C SER A 71 -5.32 -17.37 22.48
N ALA A 72 -4.03 -17.15 22.81
CA ALA A 72 -3.18 -16.23 22.07
C ALA A 72 -3.13 -16.54 20.55
N SER A 73 -3.28 -17.82 20.18
CA SER A 73 -3.37 -18.26 18.79
C SER A 73 -4.60 -17.70 18.07
N MET A 74 -5.76 -17.65 18.74
CA MET A 74 -6.96 -17.02 18.16
C MET A 74 -6.74 -15.54 17.91
N PHE A 75 -6.17 -14.80 18.85
CA PHE A 75 -5.84 -13.38 18.64
C PHE A 75 -4.89 -13.17 17.47
N ILE A 76 -3.84 -13.99 17.35
CA ILE A 76 -2.87 -13.89 16.25
C ILE A 76 -3.55 -14.19 14.91
N MET A 77 -4.39 -15.21 14.83
CA MET A 77 -5.09 -15.58 13.60
C MET A 77 -6.10 -14.52 13.17
N GLN A 78 -6.88 -13.98 14.10
CA GLN A 78 -7.83 -12.90 13.79
C GLN A 78 -7.11 -11.61 13.42
N GLY A 79 -6.03 -11.26 14.13
CA GLY A 79 -5.19 -10.11 13.80
C GLY A 79 -4.50 -10.24 12.44
N ALA A 80 -4.03 -11.44 12.08
CA ALA A 80 -3.45 -11.72 10.76
C ALA A 80 -4.49 -11.58 9.65
N TRP A 81 -5.71 -12.07 9.86
CA TRP A 81 -6.84 -11.86 8.95
C TRP A 81 -7.10 -10.36 8.76
N VAL A 82 -7.31 -9.62 9.85
CA VAL A 82 -7.55 -8.17 9.81
C VAL A 82 -6.44 -7.43 9.04
N LEU A 83 -5.18 -7.77 9.30
CA LEU A 83 -4.04 -7.18 8.59
C LEU A 83 -4.11 -7.43 7.09
N ILE A 84 -4.30 -8.69 6.67
CA ILE A 84 -4.35 -9.08 5.26
C ILE A 84 -5.50 -8.38 4.53
N TYR A 85 -6.67 -8.22 5.16
CA TYR A 85 -7.79 -7.51 4.53
C TYR A 85 -7.64 -5.99 4.56
N SER A 86 -7.04 -5.42 5.61
CA SER A 86 -6.89 -3.96 5.71
C SER A 86 -6.01 -3.36 4.60
N VAL A 87 -5.00 -4.11 4.11
CA VAL A 87 -4.07 -3.66 3.07
C VAL A 87 -4.75 -3.36 1.73
N PRO A 88 -5.46 -4.31 1.07
CA PRO A 88 -6.12 -4.05 -0.20
C PRO A 88 -7.23 -3.01 -0.07
N PHE A 89 -8.00 -3.01 1.03
CA PHE A 89 -9.00 -1.98 1.28
C PHE A 89 -8.38 -0.58 1.38
N SER A 90 -7.26 -0.46 2.11
CA SER A 90 -6.54 0.81 2.22
C SER A 90 -5.96 1.23 0.87
N PHE A 91 -5.47 0.28 0.07
CA PHE A 91 -4.95 0.58 -1.27
C PHE A 91 -6.05 1.13 -2.18
N ILE A 92 -7.21 0.47 -2.23
CA ILE A 92 -8.37 0.90 -3.05
C ILE A 92 -8.87 2.27 -2.59
N ILE A 93 -9.03 2.49 -1.29
CA ILE A 93 -9.46 3.78 -0.73
C ILE A 93 -8.41 4.86 -0.99
N SER A 94 -7.12 4.51 -1.04
CA SER A 94 -6.06 5.45 -1.36
C SER A 94 -6.00 5.87 -2.82
N LEU A 95 -6.59 5.11 -3.76
CA LEU A 95 -6.60 5.45 -5.18
C LEU A 95 -7.17 6.85 -5.48
N PRO A 96 -8.36 7.25 -4.98
CA PRO A 96 -8.83 8.62 -5.17
C PRO A 96 -7.86 9.67 -4.60
N PHE A 97 -7.21 9.39 -3.47
CA PHE A 97 -6.17 10.28 -2.92
C PHE A 97 -4.90 10.29 -3.76
N ALA A 98 -4.54 9.18 -4.39
CA ALA A 98 -3.41 9.09 -5.31
C ALA A 98 -3.66 9.96 -6.54
N PHE A 99 -4.86 9.85 -7.15
CA PHE A 99 -5.24 10.69 -8.28
C PHE A 99 -5.34 12.17 -7.89
N TYR A 100 -5.81 12.48 -6.69
CA TYR A 100 -5.93 13.86 -6.20
C TYR A 100 -4.57 14.51 -5.89
N PHE A 101 -3.66 13.79 -5.21
CA PHE A 101 -2.36 14.34 -4.79
C PHE A 101 -1.26 14.21 -5.84
N LEU A 102 -1.22 13.09 -6.59
CA LEU A 102 -0.20 12.78 -7.60
C LEU A 102 -0.68 13.02 -9.05
N GLY A 103 -1.94 13.41 -9.25
CA GLY A 103 -2.44 13.81 -10.57
C GLY A 103 -1.59 14.92 -11.18
N PRO A 104 -1.42 14.97 -12.52
CA PRO A 104 -0.59 15.98 -13.18
C PRO A 104 -1.05 17.38 -12.77
N LYS A 105 -0.22 18.07 -11.98
CA LYS A 105 -0.40 19.50 -11.76
C LYS A 105 0.07 20.16 -13.05
N ASP A 106 -0.86 20.71 -13.82
CA ASP A 106 -0.53 21.58 -14.93
C ASP A 106 0.19 22.80 -14.33
N ASP A 107 1.49 22.94 -14.62
CA ASP A 107 2.32 24.09 -14.24
C ASP A 107 1.94 25.32 -15.11
N ARG A 108 0.63 25.63 -15.17
CA ARG A 108 0.08 26.87 -15.73
C ARG A 108 -0.31 27.79 -14.59
N GLY A 109 0.71 28.33 -13.95
CA GLY A 109 0.65 29.51 -13.08
C GLY A 109 1.82 30.41 -13.43
#